data_AF-A0A838JCC9-F1
#
_entry.id   AF-A0A838JCC9-F1
#
_cell.length_a   1.000
_cell.length_b   1.000
_cell.length_c   1.000
_cell.angle_alpha   90.00
_cell.angle_beta   90.00
_cell.angle_gamma   90.00
#
_symmetry.space_group_name_H-M   'P 1'
#
loop_
_entity.id
_entity.type
_entity.pdbx_description
1 polymer ?
#
loop_
_entity_poly.entity_id
_entity_poly.type
_entity_poly.pdbx_seq_one_letter_code
_entity_poly.pdbx_strand_id
1 'polypeptide(L)'
;KRVSPMSGVLGLAAGTLAAGIFHFVAFNLPYFYPGGHIDPAHAMINAQMQNFYGAIAAFIADALVTVIVTYMGKPKPLSELGGLVWGVPDPNAPDPSKIAKPVWWRSPMVLGFSALGITVLLSLIFL
;
A
#
# COMPACT_ATOMS: atom_id res chain seq x y z
N LYS A 1 -13.81 1.02 -10.60
CA LYS A 1 -14.34 -0.15 -11.34
C LYS A 1 -13.74 -0.26 -12.75
N ARG A 2 -12.43 -0.08 -12.91
CA ARG A 2 -11.75 -0.12 -14.23
C ARG A 2 -10.44 -0.90 -14.20
N VAL A 3 -9.77 -0.94 -13.05
CA VAL A 3 -8.54 -1.72 -12.83
C VAL A 3 -8.70 -3.14 -13.36
N SER A 4 -7.75 -3.55 -14.18
CA SER A 4 -7.69 -4.87 -14.81
C SER A 4 -6.60 -5.74 -14.17
N PRO A 5 -6.67 -7.07 -14.28
CA PRO A 5 -5.61 -7.96 -13.76
C PRO A 5 -4.22 -7.61 -14.32
N MET A 6 -4.13 -7.31 -15.62
CA MET A 6 -2.87 -6.94 -16.26
C MET A 6 -2.31 -5.64 -15.70
N SER A 7 -3.16 -4.64 -15.43
CA SER A 7 -2.71 -3.39 -14.80
C SER A 7 -2.11 -3.63 -13.41
N GLY A 8 -2.67 -4.56 -12.63
CA GLY A 8 -2.10 -4.92 -11.32
C GLY A 8 -0.76 -5.66 -11.43
N VAL A 9 -0.60 -6.57 -12.40
CA VAL A 9 0.68 -7.26 -12.62
C VAL A 9 1.77 -6.28 -13.07
N LEU A 10 1.47 -5.42 -14.04
CA LEU A 10 2.42 -4.43 -14.54
C LEU A 10 2.71 -3.35 -13.51
N GLY A 11 1.70 -2.92 -12.74
CA GLY A 11 1.88 -2.04 -11.58
C GLY A 11 2.85 -2.63 -10.58
N LEU A 12 2.62 -3.88 -10.13
CA LEU A 12 3.46 -4.53 -9.13
C LEU A 12 4.90 -4.70 -9.62
N ALA A 13 5.08 -5.08 -10.89
CA ALA A 13 6.39 -5.18 -11.51
C ALA A 13 7.10 -3.81 -11.54
N ALA A 14 6.39 -2.75 -11.94
CA ALA A 14 6.92 -1.40 -11.96
C ALA A 14 7.27 -0.89 -10.55
N GLY A 15 6.43 -1.13 -9.55
CA GLY A 15 6.68 -0.78 -8.16
C GLY A 15 7.91 -1.50 -7.59
N THR A 16 8.04 -2.80 -7.86
CA THR A 16 9.19 -3.59 -7.44
C THR A 16 10.49 -3.08 -8.06
N LEU A 17 10.47 -2.80 -9.36
CA LEU A 17 11.61 -2.19 -10.06
C LEU A 17 11.94 -0.80 -9.51
N ALA A 18 10.93 0.03 -9.24
CA ALA A 18 11.12 1.36 -8.67
C ALA A 18 11.75 1.31 -7.27
N ALA A 19 11.32 0.40 -6.39
CA ALA A 19 11.99 0.17 -5.09
C ALA A 19 13.44 -0.29 -5.28
N GLY A 20 13.69 -1.23 -6.19
CA GLY A 20 15.03 -1.73 -6.48
C GLY A 20 15.96 -0.62 -7.02
N ILE A 21 15.48 0.20 -7.95
CA ILE A 21 16.21 1.37 -8.46
C ILE A 21 16.45 2.37 -7.33
N PHE A 22 15.42 2.68 -6.55
CA PHE A 22 15.53 3.64 -5.44
C PHE A 22 16.57 3.20 -4.41
N HIS A 23 16.66 1.90 -4.12
CA HIS A 23 17.67 1.34 -3.23
C HIS A 23 19.08 1.81 -3.63
N PHE A 24 19.44 1.71 -4.91
CA PHE A 24 20.74 2.15 -5.40
C PHE A 24 20.86 3.68 -5.55
N VAL A 25 19.78 4.36 -5.91
CA VAL A 25 19.75 5.84 -6.00
C VAL A 25 20.02 6.47 -4.63
N ALA A 26 19.47 5.90 -3.55
CA ALA A 26 19.64 6.44 -2.21
C ALA A 26 21.10 6.50 -1.76
N PHE A 27 21.96 5.57 -2.20
CA PHE A 27 23.40 5.61 -1.89
C PHE A 27 24.10 6.87 -2.39
N ASN A 28 23.55 7.50 -3.44
CA ASN A 28 24.12 8.69 -4.08
C ASN A 28 23.49 10.00 -3.57
N LEU A 29 22.59 9.94 -2.58
CA LEU A 29 21.87 11.11 -2.09
C LEU A 29 22.32 11.44 -0.65
N PRO A 30 22.98 12.60 -0.44
CA PRO A 30 23.41 13.06 0.88
C PRO A 30 22.31 13.05 1.95
N TYR A 31 21.06 13.28 1.53
CA TYR A 31 19.88 13.33 2.40
C TYR A 31 19.70 12.08 3.29
N PHE A 32 20.18 10.91 2.87
CA PHE A 32 20.05 9.68 3.64
C PHE A 32 21.20 9.44 4.62
N TYR A 33 22.17 10.36 4.70
CA TYR A 33 23.34 10.24 5.58
C TYR A 33 23.26 11.25 6.73
N PRO A 34 23.67 10.85 7.94
CA PRO A 34 23.87 11.79 9.04
C PRO A 34 24.78 12.95 8.63
N GLY A 35 24.29 14.17 8.78
CA GLY A 35 25.03 15.39 8.42
C GLY A 35 25.24 15.60 6.91
N GLY A 36 24.67 14.77 6.03
CA GLY A 36 24.81 14.93 4.58
C GLY A 36 26.14 14.42 4.00
N HIS A 37 26.96 13.73 4.79
CA HIS A 37 28.27 13.24 4.32
C HIS A 37 28.15 11.80 3.85
N ILE A 38 28.33 11.58 2.55
CA ILE A 38 28.36 10.23 1.96
C ILE A 38 29.70 9.59 2.29
N ASP A 39 29.67 8.44 2.96
CA ASP A 39 30.86 7.62 3.17
C ASP A 39 31.02 6.58 2.04
N PRO A 40 32.25 6.24 1.60
CA PRO A 40 32.47 5.31 0.50
C PRO A 40 31.97 3.88 0.74
N ALA A 41 31.78 3.48 2.00
CA ALA A 41 31.30 2.15 2.36
C ALA A 41 29.77 2.12 2.55
N HIS A 42 29.10 3.27 2.45
CA HIS A 42 27.68 3.47 2.76
C HIS A 42 27.29 2.93 4.16
N ALA A 43 28.23 2.88 5.09
CA ALA A 43 28.02 2.30 6.42
C ALA A 43 27.15 3.20 7.31
N MET A 44 27.12 4.51 7.04
CA MET A 44 26.39 5.48 7.83
C MET A 44 25.00 5.79 7.26
N ILE A 45 24.58 5.15 6.17
CA ILE A 45 23.27 5.41 5.57
C ILE A 45 22.14 5.05 6.53
N ASN A 46 21.12 5.91 6.62
CA ASN A 46 19.92 5.61 7.38
C ASN A 46 19.03 4.65 6.59
N ALA A 47 19.20 3.35 6.85
CA ALA A 47 18.46 2.28 6.19
C ALA A 47 16.92 2.40 6.37
N GLN A 48 16.45 2.91 7.52
CA GLN A 48 15.02 3.09 7.75
C GLN A 48 14.44 4.16 6.83
N MET A 49 15.11 5.32 6.71
CA MET A 49 14.72 6.37 5.76
C MET A 49 14.75 5.84 4.32
N GLN A 50 15.83 5.17 3.92
CA GLN A 50 15.95 4.59 2.58
C GLN A 50 14.79 3.63 2.27
N ASN A 51 14.42 2.75 3.20
CA ASN A 51 13.32 1.80 3.01
C ASN A 51 11.96 2.49 2.89
N PHE A 52 11.69 3.53 3.70
CA PHE A 52 10.44 4.30 3.61
C PHE A 52 10.31 5.02 2.26
N TYR A 53 11.35 5.70 1.81
CA TYR A 53 11.32 6.38 0.51
C TYR A 53 11.29 5.40 -0.66
N GLY A 54 11.95 4.24 -0.53
CA GLY A 54 11.84 3.15 -1.50
C GLY A 54 10.41 2.61 -1.61
N ALA A 55 9.71 2.45 -0.48
CA ALA A 55 8.30 2.06 -0.47
C ALA A 55 7.40 3.13 -1.12
N ILE A 56 7.67 4.42 -0.89
CA ILE A 56 6.96 5.52 -1.56
C ILE A 56 7.18 5.47 -3.07
N ALA A 57 8.43 5.31 -3.52
CA ALA A 57 8.76 5.19 -4.93
C ALA A 57 8.04 4.00 -5.59
N ALA A 58 8.04 2.84 -4.92
CA ALA A 58 7.31 1.65 -5.35
C ALA A 58 5.81 1.91 -5.49
N PHE A 59 5.19 2.50 -4.46
CA PHE A 59 3.76 2.82 -4.46
C PHE A 59 3.39 3.79 -5.58
N ILE A 60 4.17 4.85 -5.78
CA ILE A 60 3.92 5.83 -6.84
C ILE A 60 4.04 5.17 -8.22
N ALA A 61 5.09 4.37 -8.46
CA ALA A 61 5.28 3.70 -9.73
C ALA A 61 4.17 2.65 -10.00
N ASP A 62 3.82 1.85 -9.01
CA ASP A 62 2.71 0.88 -9.10
C ASP A 62 1.38 1.59 -9.44
N ALA A 63 1.05 2.64 -8.69
CA ALA A 63 -0.18 3.40 -8.91
C ALA A 63 -0.22 4.04 -10.30
N LEU A 64 0.87 4.69 -10.73
CA LEU A 64 0.94 5.33 -12.03
C LEU A 64 0.80 4.33 -13.18
N VAL A 65 1.56 3.22 -13.14
CA VAL A 65 1.49 2.18 -14.19
C VAL A 65 0.12 1.50 -14.18
N THR A 66 -0.43 1.20 -13.01
CA THR A 66 -1.79 0.66 -12.88
C THR A 66 -2.80 1.58 -13.55
N VAL A 67 -2.75 2.90 -13.28
CA VAL A 67 -3.65 3.89 -13.88
C VAL A 67 -3.48 3.95 -15.40
N ILE A 68 -2.25 4.07 -15.89
CA ILE A 68 -1.96 4.16 -17.34
C ILE A 68 -2.49 2.93 -18.07
N VAL A 69 -2.11 1.73 -17.61
CA VAL A 69 -2.51 0.46 -18.24
C VAL A 69 -4.02 0.26 -18.13
N THR A 70 -4.64 0.66 -17.03
CA THR A 70 -6.10 0.62 -16.85
C THR A 70 -6.83 1.41 -17.94
N TYR A 71 -6.34 2.61 -18.28
CA TYR A 71 -6.99 3.46 -19.29
C TYR A 71 -6.69 3.04 -20.73
N MET A 72 -5.62 2.27 -20.97
CA MET A 72 -5.35 1.66 -22.27
C MET A 72 -6.27 0.47 -22.57
N GLY A 73 -6.87 -0.12 -21.53
CA GLY A 73 -7.74 -1.30 -21.64
C GLY A 73 -9.24 -0.99 -21.68
N LYS A 74 -10.04 -2.07 -21.81
CA LYS A 74 -11.50 -2.01 -21.66
C LYS A 74 -11.89 -2.44 -20.23
N PRO A 75 -12.86 -1.74 -19.60
CA PRO A 75 -13.36 -2.15 -18.30
C PRO A 75 -14.10 -3.49 -18.40
N LYS A 76 -13.98 -4.32 -17.36
CA LYS A 76 -14.73 -5.57 -17.24
C LYS A 76 -16.23 -5.31 -17.08
N PRO A 77 -17.11 -6.19 -17.60
CA PRO A 77 -18.54 -6.15 -17.33
C PRO A 77 -18.85 -6.19 -15.83
N LEU A 78 -19.92 -5.51 -15.39
CA LEU A 78 -20.33 -5.50 -13.98
C LEU A 78 -20.70 -6.89 -13.45
N SER A 79 -21.19 -7.79 -14.32
CA SER A 79 -21.51 -9.17 -13.96
C SER A 79 -20.30 -9.98 -13.50
N GLU A 80 -19.08 -9.60 -13.91
CA GLU A 80 -17.83 -10.22 -13.46
C GLU A 80 -17.26 -9.58 -12.17
N LEU A 81 -17.90 -8.53 -11.66
CA LEU A 81 -17.39 -7.74 -10.53
C LEU A 81 -18.19 -7.95 -9.23
N GLY A 82 -19.02 -8.98 -9.17
CA GLY A 82 -19.78 -9.36 -7.97
C GLY A 82 -18.86 -9.53 -6.76
N GLY A 83 -19.10 -8.77 -5.70
CA GLY A 83 -18.32 -8.78 -4.46
C GLY A 83 -16.93 -8.15 -4.55
N LEU A 84 -16.41 -7.89 -5.75
CA LEU A 84 -15.05 -7.35 -5.96
C LEU A 84 -14.98 -5.82 -5.84
N VAL A 85 -16.09 -5.14 -6.08
CA VAL A 85 -16.15 -3.68 -6.04
C VAL A 85 -17.36 -3.20 -5.25
N TRP A 86 -17.20 -2.05 -4.59
CA TRP A 86 -18.29 -1.43 -3.87
C TRP A 86 -19.53 -1.22 -4.78
N GLY A 87 -20.70 -1.59 -4.25
CA GLY A 87 -21.99 -1.45 -4.93
C GLY A 87 -22.27 -2.51 -6.01
N VAL A 88 -21.52 -3.61 -6.08
CA VAL A 88 -21.88 -4.78 -6.90
C VAL A 88 -21.91 -6.00 -5.97
N PRO A 89 -23.08 -6.38 -5.42
CA PRO A 89 -23.16 -7.51 -4.50
C PRO A 89 -22.81 -8.82 -5.22
N ASP A 90 -22.14 -9.72 -4.50
CA ASP A 90 -21.97 -11.10 -4.96
C ASP A 90 -23.29 -11.85 -4.74
N PRO A 91 -23.93 -12.39 -5.79
CA PRO A 91 -25.18 -13.14 -5.67
C PRO A 91 -25.04 -14.42 -4.84
N ASN A 92 -23.82 -14.95 -4.66
CA ASN A 92 -23.55 -16.13 -3.84
C ASN A 92 -23.19 -15.77 -2.39
N ALA A 93 -23.00 -14.49 -2.07
CA ALA A 93 -22.68 -14.07 -0.71
C ALA A 93 -23.91 -14.20 0.21
N PRO A 94 -23.73 -14.65 1.46
CA PRO A 94 -24.80 -14.65 2.44
C PRO A 94 -25.37 -13.24 2.65
N ASP A 95 -26.69 -13.14 2.78
CA ASP A 95 -27.37 -11.89 3.10
C ASP A 95 -26.80 -11.30 4.40
N PRO A 96 -26.17 -10.11 4.36
CA PRO A 96 -25.55 -9.49 5.53
C PRO A 96 -26.52 -9.31 6.71
N SER A 97 -27.83 -9.16 6.43
CA SER A 97 -28.86 -9.01 7.46
C SER A 97 -29.13 -10.31 8.23
N LYS A 98 -28.79 -11.46 7.65
CA LYS A 98 -28.95 -12.79 8.26
C LYS A 98 -27.69 -13.26 8.99
N ILE A 99 -26.57 -12.54 8.84
CA ILE A 99 -25.33 -12.83 9.55
C ILE A 99 -25.45 -12.31 10.98
N ALA A 100 -25.30 -13.19 11.96
CA ALA A 100 -25.28 -12.80 13.36
C ALA A 100 -24.20 -11.73 13.60
N LYS A 101 -24.56 -10.65 14.29
CA LYS A 101 -23.61 -9.58 14.60
C LYS A 101 -22.40 -10.17 15.35
N PRO A 102 -21.17 -9.79 14.98
CA PRO A 102 -20.00 -10.26 15.69
C PRO A 102 -20.05 -9.82 17.15
N VAL A 103 -19.55 -10.68 18.04
CA VAL A 103 -19.26 -10.32 19.43
C VAL A 103 -18.35 -9.10 19.47
N TRP A 104 -18.47 -8.27 20.51
CA TRP A 104 -17.85 -6.94 20.58
C TRP A 104 -16.33 -6.93 20.30
N TRP A 105 -15.60 -7.95 20.75
CA TRP A 105 -14.14 -8.09 20.53
C TRP A 105 -13.76 -8.55 19.12
N ARG A 106 -14.72 -9.03 18.32
CA ARG A 106 -14.57 -9.29 16.88
C ARG A 106 -15.09 -8.13 16.02
N SER A 107 -15.57 -7.05 16.65
CA SER A 107 -16.04 -5.87 15.91
C SER A 107 -14.87 -5.14 15.26
N PRO A 108 -14.86 -4.98 13.92
CA PRO A 108 -13.80 -4.25 13.23
C PRO A 108 -13.65 -2.81 13.73
N MET A 109 -14.76 -2.16 14.10
CA MET A 109 -14.73 -0.80 14.65
C MET A 109 -14.04 -0.77 16.01
N VAL A 110 -14.40 -1.68 16.92
CA VAL A 110 -13.79 -1.72 18.26
C VAL A 110 -12.30 -2.01 18.16
N LEU A 111 -11.91 -3.01 17.37
CA LEU A 111 -10.50 -3.34 17.15
C LEU A 111 -9.73 -2.19 16.50
N GLY A 112 -10.30 -1.55 15.47
CA GLY A 112 -9.68 -0.42 14.77
C GLY A 112 -9.46 0.79 15.68
N PHE A 113 -10.50 1.24 16.40
CA PHE A 113 -10.37 2.38 17.31
C PHE A 113 -9.48 2.08 18.52
N SER A 114 -9.48 0.85 19.02
CA SER A 114 -8.59 0.45 20.12
C SER A 114 -7.13 0.48 19.67
N ALA A 115 -6.82 -0.06 18.48
CA ALA A 115 -5.47 -0.01 17.90
C ALA A 115 -5.00 1.44 17.65
N LEU A 116 -5.88 2.32 17.16
CA LEU A 116 -5.59 3.75 17.02
C LEU A 116 -5.33 4.42 18.37
N GLY A 117 -6.16 4.15 19.38
CA GLY A 117 -6.00 4.70 20.72
C GLY A 117 -4.69 4.29 21.38
N ILE A 118 -4.32 3.01 21.29
CA ILE A 118 -3.03 2.49 21.77
C ILE A 118 -1.87 3.18 21.03
N THR A 119 -1.96 3.28 19.70
CA THR A 119 -0.93 3.94 18.88
C THR A 119 -0.72 5.40 19.32
N VAL A 120 -1.79 6.17 19.50
CA VAL A 120 -1.71 7.56 19.95
C VAL A 120 -1.12 7.66 21.36
N LEU A 121 -1.59 6.83 22.29
CA LEU A 121 -1.10 6.82 23.67
C LEU A 121 0.41 6.53 23.73
N LEU A 122 0.86 5.48 23.05
CA LEU A 122 2.27 5.11 23.02
C LEU A 122 3.11 6.19 22.34
N SER A 123 2.63 6.75 21.23
CA SER A 123 3.31 7.87 20.57
C SER A 123 3.50 9.04 21.52
N LEU A 124 2.48 9.42 22.31
CA LEU A 124 2.60 10.52 23.27
C LEU A 124 3.55 10.22 24.44
N ILE A 125 3.72 8.95 24.83
CA ILE A 125 4.63 8.54 25.90
C ILE A 125 6.10 8.59 25.44
N PHE A 126 6.37 8.28 24.17
CA PHE A 126 7.71 8.15 23.62
C PHE A 126 8.19 9.32 22.76
N LEU A 127 7.33 10.28 22.45
CA LEU A 127 7.68 11.55 21.80
C LEU A 127 8.50 12.43 22.74
#